data_AF-A0A1A8DK63-F1
#
_entry.id   AF-A0A1A8DK63-F1
#
_cell.length_a   1.000
_cell.length_b   1.000
_cell.length_c   1.000
_cell.angle_alpha   90.00
_cell.angle_beta   90.00
_cell.angle_gamma   90.00
#
_symmetry.space_group_name_H-M   'P 1'
#
loop_
_entity.id
_entity.type
_entity.pdbx_description
1 polymer ?
#
loop_
_entity_poly.entity_id
_entity_poly.type
_entity_poly.pdbx_seq_one_letter_code
_entity_poly.pdbx_strand_id
1 'polypeptide(L)'
;EESSHGGAPAEVLEEVLQCLSFSMIWSLNTSSETLTCREKAVAQRLQLRVFCEQSHRCLSHSQLSVRHQAFLGVCDVLLAHSYQIQVWDPTSYSPLLYTPS
;
A
#
# COMPACT_ATOMS: atom_id res chain seq x y z
N GLU A 1 -1.79 -11.24 -30.49
CA GLU A 1 -3.22 -11.46 -30.19
C GLU A 1 -3.33 -11.88 -28.73
N GLU A 2 -3.74 -10.97 -27.85
CA GLU A 2 -4.19 -11.31 -26.50
C GLU A 2 -5.61 -10.78 -26.39
N SER A 3 -6.55 -11.65 -26.75
CA SER A 3 -7.99 -11.41 -26.73
C SER A 3 -8.55 -11.90 -25.39
N SER A 4 -9.42 -11.06 -24.79
CA SER A 4 -10.48 -11.44 -23.85
C SER A 4 -10.08 -11.88 -22.44
N HIS A 5 -9.78 -10.94 -21.53
CA HIS A 5 -10.12 -11.06 -20.10
C HIS A 5 -10.69 -9.71 -19.64
N GLY A 6 -11.86 -9.73 -18.98
CA GLY A 6 -12.59 -8.56 -18.50
C GLY A 6 -11.88 -7.81 -17.36
N GLY A 7 -10.76 -7.17 -17.70
CA GLY A 7 -10.06 -6.23 -16.83
C GLY A 7 -10.77 -4.88 -16.78
N ALA A 8 -10.68 -4.20 -15.64
CA ALA A 8 -11.15 -2.83 -15.53
C ALA A 8 -10.38 -1.91 -16.51
N PRO A 9 -11.01 -0.82 -17.01
CA PRO A 9 -10.30 0.21 -17.77
C PRO A 9 -9.09 0.74 -16.99
N ALA A 10 -8.05 1.19 -17.69
CA ALA A 10 -6.84 1.67 -17.02
C ALA A 10 -7.11 2.89 -16.14
N GLU A 11 -7.99 3.77 -16.58
CA GLU A 11 -8.38 4.96 -15.83
C GLU A 11 -9.01 4.55 -14.50
N VAL A 12 -9.86 3.51 -14.50
CA VAL A 12 -10.45 2.97 -13.27
C VAL A 12 -9.37 2.36 -12.38
N LEU A 13 -8.41 1.64 -12.97
CA LEU A 13 -7.32 1.03 -12.21
C LEU A 13 -6.39 2.09 -11.59
N GLU A 14 -6.12 3.18 -12.30
CA GLU A 14 -5.34 4.33 -11.80
C GLU A 14 -6.03 4.96 -10.58
N GLU A 15 -7.32 5.27 -10.69
CA GLU A 15 -8.12 5.84 -9.60
C GLU A 15 -8.18 4.89 -8.39
N VAL A 16 -8.33 3.59 -8.63
CA VAL A 16 -8.32 2.58 -7.56
C VAL A 16 -6.95 2.51 -6.88
N LEU A 17 -5.85 2.47 -7.64
CA LEU A 17 -4.49 2.47 -7.10
C LEU A 17 -4.24 3.73 -6.26
N GLN A 18 -4.68 4.88 -6.72
CA GLN A 18 -4.58 6.14 -5.99
C GLN A 18 -5.40 6.12 -4.69
N CYS A 19 -6.66 5.70 -4.75
CA CYS A 19 -7.53 5.59 -3.60
C CYS A 19 -6.98 4.63 -2.54
N LEU A 20 -6.45 3.48 -2.96
CA LEU A 20 -5.79 2.52 -2.07
C LEU A 20 -4.53 3.12 -1.44
N SER A 21 -3.75 3.87 -2.19
CA SER A 21 -2.55 4.56 -1.69
C SER A 21 -2.93 5.57 -0.60
N PHE A 22 -3.92 6.43 -0.84
CA PHE A 22 -4.38 7.39 0.16
C PHE A 22 -4.99 6.71 1.40
N SER A 23 -5.75 5.63 1.20
CA SER A 23 -6.31 4.87 2.32
C SER A 23 -5.21 4.27 3.21
N MET A 24 -4.15 3.74 2.59
CA MET A 24 -2.99 3.21 3.31
C MET A 24 -2.22 4.31 4.05
N ILE A 25 -1.96 5.45 3.40
CA ILE A 25 -1.27 6.60 4.01
C ILE A 25 -2.07 7.13 5.21
N TRP A 26 -3.39 7.28 5.06
CA TRP A 26 -4.26 7.71 6.16
C TRP A 26 -4.22 6.74 7.34
N SER A 27 -4.34 5.44 7.05
CA SER A 27 -4.23 4.38 8.05
C SER A 27 -2.89 4.45 8.80
N LEU A 28 -1.78 4.60 8.07
CA LEU A 28 -0.44 4.72 8.64
C LEU A 28 -0.30 5.97 9.52
N ASN A 29 -0.82 7.12 9.10
CA ASN A 29 -0.71 8.37 9.85
C ASN A 29 -1.58 8.43 11.11
N THR A 30 -2.70 7.69 11.12
CA THR A 30 -3.61 7.62 12.28
C THR A 30 -3.35 6.41 13.17
N SER A 31 -2.29 5.66 12.90
CA SER A 31 -1.94 4.41 13.57
C SER A 31 -1.71 4.59 15.08
N SER A 32 -1.04 5.67 15.50
CA SER A 32 -0.75 5.96 16.91
C SER A 32 -2.02 6.16 17.76
N GLU A 33 -3.11 6.61 17.14
CA GLU A 33 -4.41 6.83 17.79
C GLU A 33 -5.31 5.59 17.69
N THR A 34 -5.24 4.86 16.57
CA THR A 34 -6.21 3.81 16.21
C THR A 34 -5.77 2.40 16.58
N LEU A 35 -4.46 2.15 16.64
CA LEU A 35 -3.87 0.85 16.96
C LEU A 35 -3.79 0.63 18.46
N THR A 36 -4.94 0.34 19.04
CA THR A 36 -5.09 0.09 20.49
C THR A 36 -4.66 -1.32 20.91
N CYS A 37 -4.38 -2.22 19.96
CA CYS A 37 -4.00 -3.60 20.25
C CYS A 37 -3.16 -4.24 19.12
N ARG A 38 -2.52 -5.36 19.45
CA ARG A 38 -1.63 -6.10 18.55
C ARG A 38 -2.35 -6.61 17.30
N GLU A 39 -3.59 -7.07 17.42
CA GLU A 39 -4.36 -7.59 16.29
C GLU A 39 -4.57 -6.53 15.21
N LYS A 40 -4.90 -5.29 15.61
CA LYS A 40 -5.04 -4.16 14.69
C LYS A 40 -3.73 -3.82 14.00
N ALA A 41 -2.62 -3.87 14.74
CA ALA A 41 -1.29 -3.63 14.18
C ALA A 41 -0.93 -4.69 13.13
N VAL A 42 -1.18 -5.96 13.44
CA VAL A 42 -0.97 -7.07 12.49
C VAL A 42 -1.87 -6.91 11.25
N ALA A 43 -3.12 -6.49 11.42
CA ALA A 43 -4.04 -6.23 10.32
C ALA A 43 -3.55 -5.10 9.41
N GLN A 44 -3.07 -3.98 9.97
CA GLN A 44 -2.51 -2.88 9.16
C GLN A 44 -1.26 -3.33 8.39
N ARG A 45 -0.36 -4.11 9.01
CA ARG A 45 0.78 -4.68 8.30
C ARG A 45 0.35 -5.61 7.16
N LEU A 46 -0.71 -6.39 7.36
CA LEU A 46 -1.25 -7.25 6.30
C LEU A 46 -1.81 -6.41 5.14
N GLN A 47 -2.55 -5.34 5.42
CA GLN A 47 -3.04 -4.41 4.39
C GLN A 47 -1.90 -3.79 3.59
N LEU A 48 -0.82 -3.37 4.27
CA LEU A 48 0.38 -2.86 3.62
C LEU A 48 1.01 -3.88 2.67
N ARG A 49 1.15 -5.14 3.12
CA ARG A 49 1.66 -6.24 2.28
C ARG A 49 0.78 -6.46 1.06
N VAL A 50 -0.53 -6.58 1.24
CA VAL A 50 -1.49 -6.81 0.16
C VAL A 50 -1.46 -5.67 -0.86
N PHE A 51 -1.38 -4.42 -0.38
CA PHE A 51 -1.20 -3.26 -1.24
C PHE A 51 0.07 -3.37 -2.08
N CYS A 52 1.22 -3.66 -1.46
CA CYS A 52 2.48 -3.80 -2.19
C CYS A 52 2.45 -4.94 -3.21
N GLU A 53 1.88 -6.10 -2.86
CA GLU A 53 1.75 -7.24 -3.78
C GLU A 53 0.86 -6.90 -4.98
N GLN A 54 -0.27 -6.21 -4.75
CA GLN A 54 -1.18 -5.82 -5.82
C GLN A 54 -0.55 -4.76 -6.72
N SER A 55 0.09 -3.75 -6.15
CA SER A 55 0.81 -2.73 -6.90
C SER A 55 1.98 -3.32 -7.69
N HIS A 56 2.72 -4.29 -7.14
CA HIS A 56 3.78 -4.99 -7.86
C HIS A 56 3.25 -5.69 -9.12
N ARG A 57 2.07 -6.33 -9.07
CA ARG A 57 1.45 -6.92 -10.27
C ARG A 57 1.15 -5.86 -11.33
N CYS A 58 0.71 -4.67 -10.90
CA CYS A 58 0.45 -3.54 -11.81
C CYS A 58 1.72 -2.96 -12.45
N LEU A 59 2.92 -3.21 -11.90
CA LEU A 59 4.19 -2.78 -12.53
C LEU A 59 4.49 -3.52 -13.84
N SER A 60 3.88 -4.68 -14.08
CA SER A 60 3.96 -5.41 -15.35
C SER A 60 2.78 -5.14 -16.30
N HIS A 61 1.93 -4.15 -16.00
CA HIS A 61 0.76 -3.83 -16.82
C HIS A 61 1.17 -3.26 -18.19
N SER A 62 0.37 -3.53 -19.23
CA SER A 62 0.66 -3.07 -20.60
C SER A 62 0.67 -1.54 -20.72
N GLN A 63 -0.23 -0.88 -19.99
CA GLN A 63 -0.40 0.58 -20.02
C GLN A 63 0.62 1.26 -19.09
N LEU A 64 1.30 2.28 -19.60
CA LEU A 64 2.34 3.01 -18.86
C LEU A 64 1.77 3.81 -17.68
N SER A 65 0.58 4.39 -17.85
CA SER A 65 -0.08 5.19 -16.81
C SER A 65 -0.32 4.38 -15.54
N VAL A 66 -0.89 3.18 -15.68
CA VAL A 66 -1.09 2.20 -14.59
C VAL A 66 0.23 1.84 -13.91
N ARG A 67 1.30 1.59 -14.69
CA ARG A 67 2.62 1.27 -14.12
C ARG A 67 3.19 2.43 -13.30
N HIS A 68 3.09 3.66 -13.81
CA HIS A 68 3.51 4.85 -13.08
C HIS A 68 2.68 5.06 -11.81
N GLN A 69 1.36 4.92 -11.89
CA GLN A 69 0.48 5.09 -10.74
C GLN A 69 0.78 4.07 -9.64
N ALA A 70 1.01 2.80 -10.00
CA ALA A 70 1.40 1.76 -9.06
C ALA A 70 2.78 2.05 -8.42
N PHE A 71 3.75 2.50 -9.22
CA PHE A 71 5.08 2.87 -8.73
C PHE A 71 5.01 4.02 -7.73
N LEU A 72 4.36 5.12 -8.08
CA LEU A 72 4.21 6.29 -7.20
C LEU A 72 3.48 5.92 -5.91
N GLY A 73 2.38 5.18 -6.00
CA GLY A 73 1.63 4.71 -4.83
C GLY A 73 2.49 3.87 -3.87
N VAL A 74 3.33 2.97 -4.39
CA VAL A 74 4.27 2.20 -3.57
C VAL A 74 5.30 3.12 -2.92
N CYS A 75 5.93 4.03 -3.67
CA CYS A 75 6.89 4.97 -3.12
C CYS A 75 6.30 5.81 -1.99
N ASP A 76 5.12 6.37 -2.18
CA ASP A 76 4.46 7.24 -1.19
C ASP A 76 4.08 6.47 0.08
N VAL A 77 3.52 5.27 -0.07
CA VAL A 77 3.15 4.42 1.07
C VAL A 77 4.38 3.96 1.86
N LEU A 78 5.46 3.57 1.18
CA LEU A 78 6.71 3.17 1.84
C LEU A 78 7.40 4.34 2.54
N LEU A 79 7.35 5.53 1.94
CA LEU A 79 7.87 6.74 2.58
C LEU A 79 7.09 7.08 3.85
N ALA A 80 5.75 7.03 3.78
CA ALA A 80 4.88 7.24 4.94
C ALA A 80 5.13 6.19 6.03
N HIS A 81 5.27 4.91 5.67
CA HIS A 81 5.57 3.84 6.61
C HIS A 81 6.95 4.01 7.27
N SER A 82 7.97 4.39 6.51
CA SER A 82 9.32 4.68 7.02
C SER A 82 9.31 5.83 8.04
N TYR A 83 8.57 6.91 7.75
CA TYR A 83 8.37 7.99 8.71
C TYR A 83 7.71 7.49 9.99
N GLN A 84 6.63 6.70 9.87
CA GLN A 84 5.91 6.18 11.02
C GLN A 84 6.77 5.22 11.88
N ILE A 85 7.67 4.44 11.30
CA ILE A 85 8.64 3.62 12.06
C ILE A 85 9.48 4.48 13.02
N GLN A 86 9.82 5.72 12.65
CA GLN A 86 10.60 6.63 13.50
C GLN A 86 9.75 7.23 14.63
N VAL A 87 8.45 7.36 14.41
CA VAL A 87 7.50 7.96 15.37
C VAL A 87 6.96 6.92 16.35
N TRP A 88 6.79 5.67 15.89
CA TRP A 88 6.31 4.58 16.72
C TRP A 88 7.35 4.14 17.76
N ASP A 89 6.89 3.93 19.00
CA ASP A 89 7.70 3.28 20.03
C ASP A 89 8.09 1.85 19.58
N PRO A 90 9.38 1.53 19.41
CA PRO A 90 9.85 0.24 18.91
C PRO A 90 9.34 -0.95 19.74
N THR A 91 9.10 -0.75 21.04
CA THR A 91 8.65 -1.83 21.94
C THR A 91 7.19 -2.19 21.77
N SER A 92 6.35 -1.21 21.42
CA SER A 92 4.90 -1.37 21.25
C SER A 92 4.51 -1.74 19.81
N TYR A 93 5.36 -1.38 18.83
CA TYR A 93 5.03 -1.42 17.41
C TYR A 93 5.96 -2.28 16.55
N SER A 94 6.84 -3.08 17.15
CA SER A 94 7.63 -4.11 16.44
C SER A 94 6.80 -4.99 15.47
N PRO A 95 5.53 -5.36 15.76
CA PRO A 95 4.70 -6.10 14.81
C PRO A 95 4.32 -5.34 13.52
N LEU A 96 4.53 -4.01 13.45
CA LEU A 96 4.25 -3.16 12.29
C LEU A 96 5.41 -3.10 11.29
N LEU A 97 6.57 -3.66 11.63
CA LEU A 97 7.73 -3.62 10.75
C LEU A 97 7.42 -4.39 9.45
N TYR A 98 7.57 -3.69 8.32
CA TYR A 98 7.41 -4.22 6.97
C TYR A 98 8.66 -3.83 6.19
N THR A 99 9.32 -4.83 5.61
CA THR A 99 10.41 -4.65 4.67
C THR A 99 9.95 -5.19 3.31
N PRO A 100 9.88 -4.36 2.27
CA PRO A 100 9.64 -4.83 0.91
C PRO A 100 10.70 -5.87 0.53
N SER A 101 10.29 -6.93 -0.17
CA SER A 101 11.18 -8.00 -0.68
C SER A 101 11.66 -7.68 -2.09
#